data_AF-A0A954QXV8-F1
#
_entry.id   AF-A0A954QXV8-F1
#
_cell.length_a   1.000
_cell.length_b   1.000
_cell.length_c   1.000
_cell.angle_alpha   90.00
_cell.angle_beta   90.00
_cell.angle_gamma   90.00
#
_symmetry.space_group_name_H-M   'P 1'
#
loop_
_entity.id
_entity.type
_entity.pdbx_description
1 polymer ?
#
loop_
_entity_poly.entity_id
_entity_poly.type
_entity_poly.pdbx_seq_one_letter_code
_entity_poly.pdbx_strand_id
1 'polypeptide(L)'
;MVNPYGDEQLLRPHVQIPAPKLEEFFGPAAAKQRYRLPAEFDPQQGLLLACREMLDTLPELFVQIVRAARPHVPVVMLVNDNEQWRHAIELLDSHRIPHDNLHFVEIPHDTMWSRDYGPAIALGENRQPIALNAQYDSLTRVDDDDVPIGFGLQTRLKVISLPIRVDGGNLLTNGRGLAITTQATLDENQARGLEDDQTLDLLSRYYGAEQVVVLEPLFGEPTAHVDMFATFVSSDKVVVGRYDPARDFINAAEF
;
A
#
# COMPACT_ATOMS: atom_id res chain seq x y z
N MET A 1 17.38 -8.03 -28.66
CA MET A 1 16.05 -8.62 -28.92
C MET A 1 15.00 -7.61 -28.49
N VAL A 2 13.87 -7.61 -29.19
CA VAL A 2 12.92 -6.50 -29.39
C VAL A 2 12.20 -6.10 -28.09
N ASN A 3 12.07 -4.80 -27.85
CA ASN A 3 11.19 -4.19 -26.84
C ASN A 3 9.75 -4.71 -27.04
N PRO A 4 9.14 -5.44 -26.07
CA PRO A 4 7.77 -5.93 -26.21
C PRO A 4 6.68 -4.85 -26.08
N TYR A 5 7.05 -3.60 -25.79
CA TYR A 5 6.14 -2.47 -25.64
C TYR A 5 6.56 -1.36 -26.61
N GLY A 6 5.95 -1.37 -27.80
CA GLY A 6 6.27 -0.45 -28.88
C GLY A 6 6.26 1.01 -28.45
N ASP A 7 7.29 1.74 -28.88
CA ASP A 7 7.35 3.20 -28.87
C ASP A 7 6.20 3.75 -29.73
N GLU A 8 5.06 4.09 -29.12
CA GLU A 8 4.21 5.21 -29.55
C GLU A 8 3.02 5.42 -28.60
N GLN A 9 2.88 6.68 -28.17
CA GLN A 9 1.78 7.27 -27.41
C GLN A 9 1.70 6.88 -25.93
N LEU A 10 1.83 7.88 -25.05
CA LEU A 10 0.77 8.34 -24.13
C LEU A 10 1.34 9.40 -23.17
N LEU A 11 1.68 10.59 -23.69
CA LEU A 11 1.55 11.80 -22.88
C LEU A 11 0.05 12.03 -22.69
N ARG A 12 -0.54 11.44 -21.65
CA ARG A 12 -1.91 11.74 -21.24
C ARG A 12 -1.87 13.00 -20.37
N PRO A 13 -2.72 14.00 -20.61
CA PRO A 13 -2.92 15.06 -19.63
C PRO A 13 -3.35 14.42 -18.31
N HIS A 14 -2.87 14.95 -17.17
CA HIS A 14 -3.38 14.60 -15.84
C HIS A 14 -4.91 14.65 -15.90
N VAL A 15 -5.56 13.48 -15.94
CA VAL A 15 -7.01 13.41 -15.88
C VAL A 15 -7.34 13.65 -14.41
N GLN A 16 -7.67 14.90 -14.07
CA GLN A 16 -8.31 15.18 -12.80
C GLN A 16 -9.66 14.46 -12.78
N ILE A 17 -9.70 13.29 -12.15
CA ILE A 17 -10.95 12.66 -11.77
C ILE A 17 -11.45 13.46 -10.56
N PRO A 18 -12.57 14.20 -10.67
CA PRO A 18 -13.08 14.94 -9.54
C PRO A 18 -13.34 13.96 -8.39
N ALA A 19 -12.85 14.31 -7.19
CA ALA A 19 -13.08 13.51 -6.00
C ALA A 19 -14.61 13.30 -5.83
N PRO A 20 -15.08 12.06 -5.73
CA PRO A 20 -16.50 11.78 -5.56
C PRO A 20 -17.00 12.43 -4.25
N LYS A 21 -18.21 12.99 -4.26
CA LYS A 21 -18.76 13.67 -3.08
C LYS A 21 -19.03 12.65 -1.97
N LEU A 22 -18.70 13.00 -0.72
CA LEU A 22 -18.93 12.13 0.45
C LEU A 22 -20.36 11.59 0.53
N GLU A 23 -21.35 12.39 0.15
CA GLU A 23 -22.77 12.05 0.13
C GLU A 23 -23.10 10.86 -0.80
N GLU A 24 -22.27 10.58 -1.81
CA GLU A 24 -22.44 9.45 -2.73
C GLU A 24 -22.05 8.10 -2.07
N PHE A 25 -21.30 8.16 -0.97
CA PHE A 25 -20.85 6.97 -0.24
C PHE A 25 -21.77 6.59 0.91
N PHE A 26 -22.50 7.55 1.51
CA PHE A 26 -23.36 7.34 2.67
C PHE A 26 -24.85 7.46 2.29
N GLY A 27 -25.49 6.34 1.94
CA GLY A 27 -26.91 6.26 1.55
C GLY A 27 -27.72 5.24 2.36
N PRO A 28 -29.07 5.29 2.37
CA PRO A 28 -29.96 4.59 3.31
C PRO A 28 -30.05 3.05 3.17
N ALA A 29 -29.14 2.42 2.45
CA ALA A 29 -28.93 0.99 2.47
C ALA A 29 -27.52 0.74 3.01
N ALA A 30 -27.40 0.45 4.31
CA ALA A 30 -26.18 -0.10 4.90
C ALA A 30 -25.74 -1.30 4.05
N ALA A 31 -24.76 -1.08 3.19
CA ALA A 31 -24.36 -2.07 2.20
C ALA A 31 -23.49 -3.09 2.90
N LYS A 32 -23.90 -4.36 2.81
CA LYS A 32 -23.09 -5.54 3.14
C LYS A 32 -21.62 -5.32 2.78
N GLN A 33 -20.70 -5.78 3.63
CA GLN A 33 -19.25 -5.89 3.35
C GLN A 33 -19.04 -6.32 1.89
N ARG A 34 -18.53 -5.39 1.06
CA ARG A 34 -18.45 -5.60 -0.40
C ARG A 34 -17.14 -6.21 -0.82
N TYR A 35 -16.11 -5.95 -0.02
CA TYR A 35 -14.73 -6.29 -0.31
C TYR A 35 -14.05 -6.79 0.95
N ARG A 36 -13.02 -7.60 0.78
CA ARG A 36 -12.19 -8.12 1.87
C ARG A 36 -10.73 -7.99 1.51
N LEU A 37 -9.96 -7.27 2.33
CA LEU A 37 -8.51 -7.26 2.25
C LEU A 37 -7.97 -8.60 2.80
N PRO A 38 -7.20 -9.37 2.02
CA PRO A 38 -6.50 -10.55 2.54
C PRO A 38 -5.46 -10.17 3.61
N ALA A 39 -5.11 -11.13 4.47
CA ALA A 39 -4.00 -10.92 5.39
C ALA A 39 -2.66 -10.97 4.65
N GLU A 40 -1.63 -10.32 5.18
CA GLU A 40 -0.29 -10.38 4.56
C GLU A 40 0.32 -11.80 4.60
N PHE A 41 -0.09 -12.65 5.56
CA PHE A 41 0.32 -14.05 5.60
C PHE A 41 -0.52 -14.99 4.70
N ASP A 42 -1.60 -14.50 4.08
CA ASP A 42 -2.35 -15.29 3.08
C ASP A 42 -1.48 -15.44 1.80
N PRO A 43 -1.70 -16.48 0.96
CA PRO A 43 -0.90 -16.67 -0.25
C PRO A 43 -0.93 -15.45 -1.19
N GLN A 44 0.25 -15.00 -1.61
CA GLN A 44 0.44 -13.82 -2.44
C GLN A 44 0.80 -14.19 -3.89
N GLN A 45 0.42 -13.33 -4.84
CA GLN A 45 0.75 -13.51 -6.27
C GLN A 45 1.90 -12.60 -6.75
N GLY A 46 2.35 -11.67 -5.92
CA GLY A 46 3.36 -10.68 -6.27
C GLY A 46 3.80 -9.88 -5.06
N LEU A 47 5.04 -9.37 -5.10
CA LEU A 47 5.53 -8.30 -4.24
C LEU A 47 5.67 -7.04 -5.10
N LEU A 48 4.97 -5.96 -4.74
CA LEU A 48 5.12 -4.66 -5.40
C LEU A 48 6.26 -3.88 -4.74
N LEU A 49 7.12 -3.27 -5.55
CA LEU A 49 8.29 -2.53 -5.09
C LEU A 49 8.50 -1.28 -5.95
N ALA A 50 8.49 -0.08 -5.34
CA ALA A 50 8.76 1.16 -6.06
C ALA A 50 10.25 1.51 -6.11
N CYS A 51 10.86 1.56 -7.30
CA CYS A 51 12.31 1.60 -7.45
C CYS A 51 12.99 2.90 -6.98
N ARG A 52 12.42 4.08 -7.25
CA ARG A 52 12.88 5.45 -6.87
C ARG A 52 14.19 5.53 -6.08
N GLU A 53 14.13 5.97 -4.84
CA GLU A 53 15.30 6.18 -3.98
C GLU A 53 15.98 4.85 -3.61
N MET A 54 15.30 3.72 -3.79
CA MET A 54 15.90 2.40 -3.59
C MET A 54 17.07 2.13 -4.55
N LEU A 55 17.01 2.59 -5.80
CA LEU A 55 18.12 2.41 -6.74
C LEU A 55 19.29 3.35 -6.46
N ASP A 56 18.99 4.63 -6.17
CA ASP A 56 20.03 5.66 -6.10
C ASP A 56 20.64 5.80 -4.71
N THR A 57 19.82 5.64 -3.65
CA THR A 57 20.23 5.89 -2.26
C THR A 57 20.46 4.60 -1.47
N LEU A 58 19.70 3.54 -1.79
CA LEU A 58 19.74 2.27 -1.07
C LEU A 58 19.97 1.05 -1.99
N PRO A 59 20.91 1.10 -2.97
CA PRO A 59 21.04 0.07 -4.01
C PRO A 59 21.27 -1.34 -3.45
N GLU A 60 22.05 -1.44 -2.37
CA GLU A 60 22.32 -2.72 -1.72
C GLU A 60 21.07 -3.33 -1.07
N LEU A 61 20.22 -2.49 -0.45
CA LEU A 61 18.96 -2.94 0.12
C LEU A 61 18.00 -3.41 -0.96
N PHE A 62 17.90 -2.66 -2.07
CA PHE A 62 17.12 -3.06 -3.23
C PHE A 62 17.53 -4.45 -3.74
N VAL A 63 18.84 -4.66 -3.95
CA VAL A 63 19.37 -5.97 -4.39
C VAL A 63 19.07 -7.06 -3.37
N GLN A 64 19.18 -6.79 -2.07
CA GLN A 64 18.88 -7.77 -1.02
C GLN A 64 17.41 -8.18 -1.01
N ILE A 65 16.49 -7.21 -1.12
CA ILE A 65 15.04 -7.47 -1.20
C ILE A 65 14.74 -8.32 -2.44
N VAL A 66 15.21 -7.92 -3.62
CA VAL A 66 14.95 -8.64 -4.88
C VAL A 66 15.53 -10.05 -4.83
N ARG A 67 16.77 -10.20 -4.34
CA ARG A 67 17.43 -11.51 -4.18
C ARG A 67 16.64 -12.44 -3.27
N ALA A 68 16.09 -11.93 -2.18
CA ALA A 68 15.33 -12.70 -1.21
C ALA A 68 13.93 -13.04 -1.72
N ALA A 69 13.22 -12.10 -2.36
CA ALA A 69 11.82 -12.27 -2.75
C ALA A 69 11.65 -13.08 -4.05
N ARG A 70 12.47 -12.82 -5.08
CA ARG A 70 12.34 -13.39 -6.43
C ARG A 70 12.15 -14.92 -6.46
N PRO A 71 12.88 -15.74 -5.67
CA PRO A 71 12.71 -17.20 -5.70
C PRO A 71 11.34 -17.70 -5.21
N HIS A 72 10.58 -16.85 -4.51
CA HIS A 72 9.34 -17.25 -3.83
C HIS A 72 8.09 -16.64 -4.45
N VAL A 73 8.18 -15.40 -4.93
CA VAL A 73 7.02 -14.65 -5.45
C VAL A 73 7.48 -13.73 -6.60
N PRO A 74 6.66 -13.50 -7.64
CA PRO A 74 6.95 -12.49 -8.65
C PRO A 74 7.23 -11.12 -8.01
N VAL A 75 8.30 -10.46 -8.42
CA VAL A 75 8.62 -9.10 -7.95
C VAL A 75 8.21 -8.12 -9.04
N VAL A 76 7.24 -7.29 -8.73
CA VAL A 76 6.70 -6.25 -9.61
C VAL A 76 7.33 -4.92 -9.23
N MET A 77 8.18 -4.40 -10.08
CA MET A 77 8.93 -3.16 -9.87
C MET A 77 8.25 -1.99 -10.57
N LEU A 78 7.90 -0.96 -9.81
CA LEU A 78 7.45 0.31 -10.38
C LEU A 78 8.67 1.11 -10.79
N VAL A 79 8.67 1.59 -12.03
CA VAL A 79 9.69 2.48 -12.57
C VAL A 79 9.04 3.72 -13.17
N ASN A 80 9.69 4.87 -13.08
CA ASN A 80 9.15 6.11 -13.66
C ASN A 80 9.24 6.13 -15.18
N ASP A 81 10.31 5.56 -15.71
CA ASP A 81 10.66 5.64 -17.12
C ASP A 81 11.68 4.54 -17.51
N ASN A 82 12.03 4.53 -18.79
CA ASN A 82 13.03 3.64 -19.36
C ASN A 82 14.45 3.85 -18.80
N GLU A 83 14.80 5.03 -18.28
CA GLU A 83 16.12 5.27 -17.68
C GLU A 83 16.23 4.56 -16.34
N GLN A 84 15.23 4.73 -15.47
CA GLN A 84 15.18 4.04 -14.20
C GLN A 84 15.07 2.51 -14.38
N TRP A 85 14.33 2.05 -15.38
CA TRP A 85 14.31 0.64 -15.76
C TRP A 85 15.72 0.11 -16.10
N ARG A 86 16.48 0.83 -16.95
CA ARG A 86 17.85 0.43 -17.30
C ARG A 86 18.75 0.43 -16.07
N HIS A 87 18.64 1.44 -15.21
CA HIS A 87 19.42 1.50 -13.98
C HIS A 87 19.15 0.29 -13.07
N ALA A 88 17.89 -0.09 -12.88
CA ALA A 88 17.52 -1.28 -12.12
C ALA A 88 18.16 -2.56 -12.71
N ILE A 89 18.06 -2.73 -14.03
CA ILE A 89 18.62 -3.89 -14.73
C ILE A 89 20.15 -3.95 -14.59
N GLU A 90 20.86 -2.84 -14.81
CA GLU A 90 22.32 -2.77 -14.69
C GLU A 90 22.78 -3.09 -13.26
N LEU A 91 22.06 -2.57 -12.26
CA LEU A 91 22.33 -2.87 -10.85
C LEU A 91 22.14 -4.36 -10.53
N LEU A 92 21.06 -4.97 -11.01
CA LEU A 92 20.78 -6.41 -10.83
C LEU A 92 21.81 -7.29 -11.55
N ASP A 93 22.19 -6.95 -12.78
CA ASP A 93 23.22 -7.63 -13.57
C ASP A 93 24.58 -7.59 -12.87
N SER A 94 24.98 -6.43 -12.33
CA SER A 94 26.24 -6.28 -11.59
C SER A 94 26.32 -7.19 -10.35
N HIS A 95 25.16 -7.54 -9.78
CA HIS A 95 25.01 -8.45 -8.64
C HIS A 95 24.68 -9.90 -9.04
N ARG A 96 24.68 -10.20 -10.34
CA ARG A 96 24.32 -11.49 -10.93
C ARG A 96 22.95 -11.98 -10.46
N ILE A 97 21.98 -11.06 -10.35
CA ILE A 97 20.59 -11.40 -10.06
C ILE A 97 19.91 -11.79 -11.37
N PRO A 98 19.41 -13.03 -11.50
CA PRO A 98 18.64 -13.41 -12.68
C PRO A 98 17.32 -12.61 -12.78
N HIS A 99 16.89 -12.28 -14.00
CA HIS A 99 15.70 -11.47 -14.24
C HIS A 99 14.39 -12.26 -14.40
N ASP A 100 14.42 -13.58 -14.30
CA ASP A 100 13.22 -14.39 -14.23
C ASP A 100 12.42 -14.06 -12.97
N ASN A 101 11.09 -14.08 -13.10
CA ASN A 101 10.16 -13.68 -12.04
C ASN A 101 10.25 -12.20 -11.62
N LEU A 102 10.93 -11.37 -12.42
CA LEU A 102 10.92 -9.91 -12.30
C LEU A 102 9.99 -9.32 -13.36
N HIS A 103 9.14 -8.39 -12.95
CA HIS A 103 8.21 -7.68 -13.81
C HIS A 103 8.39 -6.18 -13.57
N PHE A 104 8.30 -5.38 -14.63
CA PHE A 104 8.40 -3.93 -14.52
C PHE A 104 7.12 -3.29 -15.02
N VAL A 105 6.69 -2.25 -14.32
CA VAL A 105 5.50 -1.46 -14.67
C VAL A 105 5.89 0.01 -14.64
N GLU A 106 5.77 0.68 -15.78
CA GLU A 106 6.08 2.10 -15.89
C GLU A 106 4.90 2.93 -15.38
N ILE A 107 5.10 3.59 -14.24
CA ILE A 107 4.13 4.46 -13.57
C ILE A 107 4.92 5.61 -12.92
N PRO A 108 4.63 6.88 -13.25
CA PRO A 108 5.20 8.01 -12.52
C PRO A 108 4.86 7.91 -11.03
N HIS A 109 5.86 8.10 -10.18
CA HIS A 109 5.73 8.13 -8.73
C HIS A 109 6.88 8.93 -8.13
N ASP A 110 6.67 9.50 -6.95
CA ASP A 110 7.63 10.39 -6.32
C ASP A 110 8.58 9.65 -5.40
N THR A 111 8.10 8.63 -4.67
CA THR A 111 8.89 7.97 -3.63
C THR A 111 8.83 6.44 -3.63
N MET A 112 9.77 5.80 -2.93
CA MET A 112 9.85 4.34 -2.78
C MET A 112 8.78 3.71 -1.87
N TRP A 113 7.94 4.50 -1.19
CA TRP A 113 7.03 4.06 -0.12
C TRP A 113 5.73 3.43 -0.62
N SER A 114 5.85 2.52 -1.59
CA SER A 114 4.72 1.77 -2.18
C SER A 114 3.87 0.97 -1.18
N ARG A 115 4.32 0.81 0.07
CA ARG A 115 3.52 0.32 1.19
C ARG A 115 2.34 1.25 1.49
N ASP A 116 2.54 2.56 1.41
CA ASP A 116 1.57 3.55 1.85
C ASP A 116 0.56 3.88 0.76
N TYR A 117 1.06 4.22 -0.43
CA TYR A 117 0.25 4.69 -1.55
C TYR A 117 -0.06 3.58 -2.57
N GLY A 118 0.62 2.43 -2.49
CA GLY A 118 0.43 1.35 -3.45
C GLY A 118 -0.99 0.76 -3.38
N PRO A 119 -1.46 0.10 -4.46
CA PRO A 119 -2.80 -0.45 -4.48
C PRO A 119 -2.95 -1.55 -3.44
N ALA A 120 -3.82 -1.33 -2.45
CA ALA A 120 -4.30 -2.41 -1.59
C ALA A 120 -5.16 -3.36 -2.43
N ILE A 121 -4.73 -4.63 -2.57
CA ILE A 121 -5.41 -5.62 -3.40
C ILE A 121 -6.47 -6.34 -2.56
N ALA A 122 -7.72 -5.89 -2.66
CA ALA A 122 -8.88 -6.50 -2.03
C ALA A 122 -9.54 -7.54 -2.93
N LEU A 123 -10.36 -8.41 -2.31
CA LEU A 123 -11.19 -9.39 -3.00
C LEU A 123 -12.65 -8.94 -3.01
N GLY A 124 -13.26 -8.86 -4.19
CA GLY A 124 -14.69 -8.56 -4.35
C GLY A 124 -15.61 -9.80 -4.39
N GLU A 125 -16.82 -9.59 -4.90
CA GLU A 125 -17.84 -10.63 -5.10
C GLU A 125 -17.38 -11.73 -6.07
N ASN A 126 -17.15 -12.95 -5.56
CA ASN A 126 -16.55 -14.11 -6.26
C ASN A 126 -15.01 -14.15 -6.26
N ARG A 127 -14.35 -13.44 -5.33
CA ARG A 127 -12.88 -13.50 -5.11
C ARG A 127 -12.03 -12.93 -6.26
N GLN A 128 -12.61 -12.09 -7.10
CA GLN A 128 -11.87 -11.29 -8.08
C GLN A 128 -11.03 -10.22 -7.38
N PRO A 129 -9.75 -10.06 -7.77
CA PRO A 129 -8.89 -9.01 -7.23
C PRO A 129 -9.33 -7.63 -7.73
N ILE A 130 -9.29 -6.66 -6.84
CA ILE A 130 -9.64 -5.26 -7.07
C ILE A 130 -8.57 -4.41 -6.39
N ALA A 131 -8.04 -3.42 -7.09
CA ALA A 131 -7.15 -2.42 -6.51
C ALA A 131 -7.98 -1.33 -5.83
N LEU A 132 -7.70 -1.08 -4.56
CA LEU A 132 -8.25 0.06 -3.84
C LEU A 132 -7.30 1.24 -4.00
N ASN A 133 -7.87 2.40 -4.28
CA ASN A 133 -7.17 3.68 -4.38
C ASN A 133 -7.68 4.58 -3.24
N ALA A 134 -7.10 4.43 -2.05
CA ALA A 134 -7.30 5.36 -0.95
C ALA A 134 -6.46 6.62 -1.19
N GLN A 135 -6.88 7.73 -0.61
CA GLN A 135 -6.19 8.99 -0.79
C GLN A 135 -4.89 9.01 0.01
N TYR A 136 -3.81 9.51 -0.59
CA TYR A 136 -2.52 9.76 0.05
C TYR A 136 -2.21 11.26 0.21
N ASP A 137 -2.78 12.12 -0.65
CA ASP A 137 -2.78 13.60 -0.59
C ASP A 137 -1.50 14.29 -0.08
N SER A 138 -0.35 13.79 -0.51
CA SER A 138 0.91 14.43 -0.18
C SER A 138 1.11 15.68 -1.03
N LEU A 139 1.39 16.83 -0.39
CA LEU A 139 1.72 18.07 -1.09
C LEU A 139 3.06 18.00 -1.85
N THR A 140 3.92 17.06 -1.50
CA THR A 140 5.27 16.89 -2.09
C THR A 140 5.45 15.57 -2.83
N ARG A 141 4.45 14.69 -2.77
CA ARG A 141 4.46 13.35 -3.39
C ARG A 141 3.15 13.14 -4.16
N VAL A 142 2.86 14.04 -5.08
CA VAL A 142 1.57 14.10 -5.78
C VAL A 142 1.39 12.93 -6.73
N ASP A 143 2.48 12.42 -7.33
CA ASP A 143 2.40 11.32 -8.29
C ASP A 143 2.20 9.96 -7.60
N ASP A 144 2.55 9.85 -6.30
CA ASP A 144 2.33 8.63 -5.50
C ASP A 144 0.83 8.29 -5.41
N ASP A 145 -0.05 9.29 -5.32
CA ASP A 145 -1.51 9.14 -5.14
C ASP A 145 -2.20 8.50 -6.37
N ASP A 146 -1.61 8.68 -7.56
CA ASP A 146 -2.16 8.14 -8.82
C ASP A 146 -1.64 6.72 -9.14
N VAL A 147 -0.71 6.18 -8.34
CA VAL A 147 -0.11 4.86 -8.59
C VAL A 147 -1.13 3.73 -8.66
N PRO A 148 -2.14 3.61 -7.76
CA PRO A 148 -3.15 2.56 -7.88
C PRO A 148 -3.95 2.64 -9.18
N ILE A 149 -4.21 3.86 -9.69
CA ILE A 149 -4.88 4.09 -10.98
C ILE A 149 -4.00 3.61 -12.13
N GLY A 150 -2.74 4.05 -12.16
CA GLY A 150 -1.76 3.61 -13.16
C GLY A 150 -1.58 2.09 -13.16
N PHE A 151 -1.52 1.49 -11.96
CA PHE A 151 -1.36 0.05 -11.79
C PHE A 151 -2.54 -0.71 -12.35
N GLY A 152 -3.78 -0.27 -12.07
CA GLY A 152 -4.97 -0.88 -12.65
C GLY A 152 -5.04 -0.78 -14.16
N LEU A 153 -4.61 0.34 -14.75
CA LEU A 153 -4.54 0.51 -16.21
C LEU A 153 -3.56 -0.48 -16.86
N GLN A 154 -2.37 -0.64 -16.26
CA GLN A 154 -1.33 -1.54 -16.79
C GLN A 154 -1.65 -3.02 -16.57
N THR A 155 -2.26 -3.37 -15.44
CA THR A 155 -2.57 -4.76 -15.06
C THR A 155 -3.98 -5.21 -15.44
N ARG A 156 -4.83 -4.28 -15.92
CA ARG A 156 -6.26 -4.47 -16.18
C ARG A 156 -7.07 -4.84 -14.94
N LEU A 157 -6.55 -4.57 -13.74
CA LEU A 157 -7.31 -4.69 -12.51
C LEU A 157 -8.35 -3.57 -12.43
N LYS A 158 -9.54 -3.91 -11.93
CA LYS A 158 -10.53 -2.90 -11.56
C LYS A 158 -9.96 -2.07 -10.42
N VAL A 159 -10.02 -0.74 -10.56
CA VAL A 159 -9.65 0.22 -9.51
C VAL A 159 -10.92 0.81 -8.90
N ILE A 160 -10.92 0.99 -7.58
CA ILE A 160 -11.97 1.70 -6.86
C ILE A 160 -11.32 2.81 -6.05
N SER A 161 -11.58 4.06 -6.44
CA SER A 161 -11.20 5.23 -5.64
C SER A 161 -12.10 5.38 -4.43
N LEU A 162 -11.48 5.60 -3.28
CA LEU A 162 -12.13 5.69 -1.98
C LEU A 162 -12.07 7.13 -1.46
N PRO A 163 -13.09 7.58 -0.71
CA PRO A 163 -13.12 8.93 -0.16
C PRO A 163 -12.45 8.98 1.23
N ILE A 164 -11.50 8.09 1.50
CA ILE A 164 -10.81 7.91 2.78
C ILE A 164 -9.31 7.96 2.52
N ARG A 165 -8.58 8.55 3.47
CA ARG A 165 -7.13 8.42 3.55
C ARG A 165 -6.76 7.17 4.32
N VAL A 166 -5.95 6.31 3.72
CA VAL A 166 -5.40 5.12 4.37
C VAL A 166 -4.00 4.91 3.82
N ASP A 167 -3.01 5.11 4.67
CA ASP A 167 -1.65 4.66 4.39
C ASP A 167 -1.58 3.16 4.69
N GLY A 168 -1.12 2.34 3.74
CA GLY A 168 -1.08 0.89 3.92
C GLY A 168 -0.19 0.40 5.06
N GLY A 169 0.82 1.16 5.50
CA GLY A 169 1.57 0.89 6.73
C GLY A 169 0.74 1.09 8.01
N ASN A 170 -0.31 1.89 7.95
CA ASN A 170 -1.21 2.15 9.08
C ASN A 170 -2.50 1.32 9.07
N LEU A 171 -2.61 0.28 8.23
CA LEU A 171 -3.76 -0.63 8.25
C LEU A 171 -3.33 -2.09 8.10
N LEU A 172 -3.32 -2.81 9.22
CA LEU A 172 -3.03 -4.24 9.26
C LEU A 172 -4.33 -5.03 9.38
N THR A 173 -4.44 -6.16 8.69
CA THR A 173 -5.59 -7.06 8.83
C THR A 173 -5.18 -8.51 9.04
N ASN A 174 -5.97 -9.23 9.84
CA ASN A 174 -5.86 -10.69 9.95
C ASN A 174 -6.59 -11.42 8.81
N GLY A 175 -7.18 -10.69 7.86
CA GLY A 175 -7.93 -11.20 6.71
C GLY A 175 -9.23 -11.91 7.06
N ARG A 176 -9.69 -11.83 8.31
CA ARG A 176 -10.86 -12.51 8.88
C ARG A 176 -11.75 -11.52 9.67
N GLY A 177 -11.80 -10.26 9.24
CA GLY A 177 -12.69 -9.24 9.80
C GLY A 177 -12.03 -8.33 10.85
N LEU A 178 -10.85 -8.67 11.37
CA LEU A 178 -10.14 -7.79 12.31
C LEU A 178 -9.10 -6.94 11.56
N ALA A 179 -9.11 -5.65 11.82
CA ALA A 179 -8.06 -4.72 11.41
C ALA A 179 -7.47 -3.99 12.63
N ILE A 180 -6.22 -3.56 12.51
CA ILE A 180 -5.52 -2.71 13.47
C ILE A 180 -5.03 -1.48 12.72
N THR A 181 -5.24 -0.31 13.31
CA THR A 181 -4.80 1.01 12.85
C THR A 181 -4.35 1.81 14.06
N THR A 182 -3.73 2.98 13.86
CA THR A 182 -3.53 3.95 14.96
C THR A 182 -4.57 5.07 14.95
N GLN A 183 -4.61 5.84 16.05
CA GLN A 183 -5.42 7.06 16.18
C GLN A 183 -5.14 8.08 15.05
N ALA A 184 -3.93 8.07 14.48
CA ALA A 184 -3.57 8.95 13.38
C ALA A 184 -4.50 8.80 12.16
N THR A 185 -4.95 7.57 11.84
CA THR A 185 -5.90 7.36 10.73
C THR A 185 -7.26 8.02 10.99
N LEU A 186 -7.73 8.03 12.23
CA LEU A 186 -8.98 8.73 12.57
C LEU A 186 -8.78 10.25 12.51
N ASP A 187 -7.73 10.76 13.16
CA ASP A 187 -7.43 12.19 13.21
C ASP A 187 -7.23 12.80 11.81
N GLU A 188 -6.52 12.09 10.93
CA GLU A 188 -6.30 12.50 9.54
C GLU A 188 -7.58 12.55 8.73
N ASN A 189 -8.47 11.56 8.89
CA ASN A 189 -9.76 11.55 8.19
C ASN A 189 -10.75 12.56 8.80
N GLN A 190 -10.67 12.82 10.10
CA GLN A 190 -11.42 13.89 10.77
C GLN A 190 -11.03 15.26 10.25
N ALA A 191 -9.73 15.52 10.04
CA ALA A 191 -9.25 16.74 9.41
C ALA A 191 -9.76 16.92 7.97
N ARG A 192 -10.22 15.83 7.33
CA ARG A 192 -10.81 15.80 5.98
C ARG A 192 -12.35 15.84 6.01
N GLY A 193 -12.95 15.96 7.19
CA GLY A 193 -14.40 16.06 7.38
C GLY A 193 -15.13 14.72 7.50
N LEU A 194 -14.42 13.62 7.74
CA LEU A 194 -15.03 12.34 8.09
C LEU A 194 -15.07 12.16 9.62
N GLU A 195 -16.24 11.97 10.19
CA GLU A 195 -16.35 11.55 11.59
C GLU A 195 -15.76 10.14 11.78
N ASP A 196 -15.31 9.80 12.98
CA ASP A 196 -14.68 8.51 13.28
C ASP A 196 -15.55 7.33 12.82
N ASP A 197 -16.85 7.36 13.10
CA ASP A 197 -17.80 6.33 12.68
C ASP A 197 -17.90 6.20 11.15
N GLN A 198 -17.74 7.29 10.40
CA GLN A 198 -17.71 7.27 8.94
C GLN A 198 -16.42 6.64 8.41
N THR A 199 -15.28 6.95 9.06
CA THR A 199 -13.99 6.33 8.75
C THR A 199 -14.06 4.81 8.99
N LEU A 200 -14.60 4.39 10.13
CA LEU A 200 -14.79 2.98 10.48
C LEU A 200 -15.77 2.26 9.52
N ASP A 201 -16.86 2.91 9.10
CA ASP A 201 -17.78 2.36 8.09
C ASP A 201 -17.08 2.14 6.73
N LEU A 202 -16.27 3.10 6.29
CA LEU A 202 -15.50 2.98 5.05
C LEU A 202 -14.45 1.85 5.15
N LEU A 203 -13.76 1.71 6.28
CA LEU A 203 -12.85 0.58 6.53
C LEU A 203 -13.60 -0.77 6.48
N SER A 204 -14.77 -0.86 7.10
CA SER A 204 -15.62 -2.05 7.05
C SER A 204 -16.06 -2.38 5.61
N ARG A 205 -16.53 -1.38 4.87
CA ARG A 205 -17.11 -1.56 3.54
C ARG A 205 -16.09 -1.96 2.47
N TYR A 206 -14.89 -1.36 2.52
CA TYR A 206 -13.87 -1.49 1.47
C TYR A 206 -12.71 -2.41 1.83
N TYR A 207 -12.34 -2.49 3.10
CA TYR A 207 -11.27 -3.38 3.56
C TYR A 207 -11.79 -4.63 4.24
N GLY A 208 -13.09 -4.68 4.57
CA GLY A 208 -13.70 -5.81 5.24
C GLY A 208 -13.39 -5.86 6.74
N ALA A 209 -13.09 -4.72 7.36
CA ALA A 209 -12.85 -4.62 8.80
C ALA A 209 -14.17 -4.60 9.59
N GLU A 210 -14.63 -5.77 10.02
CA GLU A 210 -15.79 -5.93 10.91
C GLU A 210 -15.51 -5.39 12.31
N GLN A 211 -14.25 -5.50 12.76
CA GLN A 211 -13.75 -4.92 13.98
C GLN A 211 -12.44 -4.18 13.67
N VAL A 212 -12.33 -2.96 14.16
CA VAL A 212 -11.11 -2.15 14.07
C VAL A 212 -10.59 -1.92 15.49
N VAL A 213 -9.35 -2.30 15.73
CA VAL A 213 -8.61 -1.95 16.94
C VAL A 213 -7.80 -0.70 16.63
N VAL A 214 -8.09 0.38 17.34
CA VAL A 214 -7.37 1.65 17.23
C VAL A 214 -6.37 1.72 18.37
N LEU A 215 -5.08 1.82 18.03
CA LEU A 215 -3.98 1.93 18.98
C LEU A 215 -3.43 3.36 19.01
N GLU A 216 -2.75 3.71 20.09
CA GLU A 216 -1.93 4.92 20.08
C GLU A 216 -0.65 4.68 19.25
N PRO A 217 -0.21 5.65 18.43
CA PRO A 217 1.07 5.55 17.74
C PRO A 217 2.24 5.61 18.72
N LEU A 218 3.41 5.13 18.30
CA LEU A 218 4.63 5.31 19.08
C LEU A 218 4.97 6.80 19.18
N PHE A 219 5.29 7.26 20.38
CA PHE A 219 5.75 8.62 20.60
C PHE A 219 7.07 8.86 19.86
N GLY A 220 7.08 9.88 19.00
CA GLY A 220 8.27 10.31 18.24
C GLY A 220 8.55 9.51 16.97
N GLU A 221 7.72 8.51 16.63
CA GLU A 221 7.77 7.86 15.33
C GLU A 221 7.00 8.73 14.31
N PRO A 222 7.64 9.20 13.22
CA PRO A 222 7.10 10.25 12.37
C PRO A 222 5.93 9.83 11.47
N THR A 223 5.77 8.53 11.18
CA THR A 223 4.65 8.05 10.35
C THR A 223 3.37 7.86 11.16
N ALA A 224 3.51 7.62 12.47
CA ALA A 224 2.44 7.18 13.37
C ALA A 224 1.81 5.85 12.93
N HIS A 225 2.52 5.03 12.14
CA HIS A 225 1.99 3.79 11.57
C HIS A 225 2.04 2.62 12.55
N VAL A 226 1.07 1.71 12.42
CA VAL A 226 1.00 0.49 13.23
C VAL A 226 2.06 -0.55 12.83
N ASP A 227 2.47 -0.62 11.56
CA ASP A 227 3.46 -1.60 11.08
C ASP A 227 4.87 -1.39 11.67
N MET A 228 5.13 -0.21 12.24
CA MET A 228 6.34 0.11 12.98
C MET A 228 6.49 -0.67 14.28
N PHE A 229 5.39 -1.21 14.83
CA PHE A 229 5.42 -1.90 16.12
C PHE A 229 4.50 -3.12 16.24
N ALA A 230 3.69 -3.44 15.24
CA ALA A 230 2.86 -4.65 15.25
C ALA A 230 2.76 -5.29 13.87
N THR A 231 2.56 -6.61 13.84
CA THR A 231 2.20 -7.34 12.61
C THR A 231 1.43 -8.62 12.93
N PHE A 232 0.51 -9.02 12.05
CA PHE A 232 -0.15 -10.32 12.15
C PHE A 232 0.75 -11.42 11.56
N VAL A 233 0.94 -12.51 12.31
CA VAL A 233 1.66 -13.71 11.83
C VAL A 233 0.74 -14.91 11.61
N SER A 234 -0.50 -14.83 12.10
CA SER A 234 -1.62 -15.71 11.75
C SER A 234 -2.94 -15.00 12.06
N SER A 235 -4.07 -15.63 11.73
CA SER A 235 -5.39 -15.03 11.95
C SER A 235 -5.71 -14.70 13.41
N ASP A 236 -4.97 -15.31 14.34
CA ASP A 236 -5.15 -15.27 15.80
C ASP A 236 -3.88 -14.84 16.55
N LYS A 237 -2.81 -14.42 15.87
CA LYS A 237 -1.54 -14.03 16.51
C LYS A 237 -0.99 -12.73 15.94
N VAL A 238 -0.60 -11.86 16.85
CA VAL A 238 0.09 -10.60 16.58
C VAL A 238 1.47 -10.65 17.23
N VAL A 239 2.48 -10.22 16.49
CA VAL A 239 3.79 -9.87 17.06
C VAL A 239 3.76 -8.38 17.36
N VAL A 240 4.15 -8.01 18.57
CA VAL A 240 4.24 -6.61 19.00
C VAL A 240 5.65 -6.29 19.48
N GLY A 241 6.10 -5.05 19.22
CA GLY A 241 7.34 -4.52 19.73
C GLY A 241 7.34 -4.49 21.26
N ARG A 242 8.45 -4.89 21.88
CA ARG A 242 8.69 -4.74 23.31
C ARG A 242 9.89 -3.84 23.53
N TYR A 243 9.67 -2.73 24.21
CA TYR A 243 10.69 -1.73 24.48
C TYR A 243 11.21 -1.88 25.90
N ASP A 244 12.52 -1.70 26.09
CA ASP A 244 13.15 -1.69 27.40
C ASP A 244 12.77 -0.38 28.12
N PRO A 245 12.03 -0.43 29.25
CA PRO A 245 11.61 0.78 29.96
C PRO A 245 12.77 1.66 30.41
N ALA A 246 13.98 1.09 30.57
CA ALA A 246 15.17 1.87 30.92
C ALA A 246 15.71 2.71 29.75
N ARG A 247 15.30 2.42 28.51
CA ARG A 247 15.73 3.11 27.28
C ARG A 247 14.62 3.93 26.65
N ASP A 248 13.39 3.41 26.65
CA ASP A 248 12.22 4.05 26.08
C ASP A 248 11.03 3.83 27.01
N PHE A 249 10.97 4.64 28.06
CA PHE A 249 9.92 4.54 29.08
C PHE A 249 8.55 5.01 28.57
N ILE A 250 8.49 5.78 27.47
CA ILE A 250 7.23 6.31 26.93
C ILE A 250 6.54 5.23 26.11
N ASN A 251 7.28 4.52 25.26
CA ASN A 251 6.73 3.49 24.39
C ASN A 251 6.72 2.08 25.03
N ALA A 252 7.40 1.90 26.16
CA ALA A 252 7.31 0.65 26.91
C ALA A 252 5.90 0.50 27.52
N ALA A 253 5.09 -0.40 26.96
CA ALA A 253 3.82 -0.79 27.56
C ALA A 253 4.03 -1.36 28.97
N GLU A 254 3.25 -0.88 29.94
CA GLU A 254 3.09 -1.55 31.23
C GLU A 254 2.20 -2.79 31.00
N PHE A 255 2.79 -3.98 31.11
CA PHE A 255 2.06 -5.25 31.07
C PHE A 255 1.71 -5.74 32.48
#